data_AF-A0A9W3AC98-F1
#
_entry.id   AF-A0A9W3AC98-F1
#
_cell.length_a   1.000
_cell.length_b   1.000
_cell.length_c   1.000
_cell.angle_alpha   90.00
_cell.angle_beta   90.00
_cell.angle_gamma   90.00
#
_symmetry.space_group_name_H-M   'P 1'
#
loop_
_entity.id
_entity.type
_entity.pdbx_description
1 polymer ?
#
loop_
_entity_poly.entity_id
_entity_poly.type
_entity_poly.pdbx_seq_one_letter_code
_entity_poly.pdbx_strand_id
1 'polypeptide(L)'
;MRLVAVIQVSFLCTCLQACTKSKWGENCERNCNGRCFNRSCDAITGLCDQGCLGYTGPPKCLGNCKLGYYGLNCATRCPENCKEDVCDPNSGRCFLCAFGYKMSPVSNLCDTECDSGTWGLMCNSTCSEECQGDCYPANGSCLSPVCPHGKWGDNCHKTCSRRCHNRTCNSVTGVCECRSAFCHEKAESLPPTSWVTLFKQSLQLLHFYALLAAVAVVCVYVWLLGKREVRDFSIIKLKICRLRPKETRSENITAKSSENTTTSRPVYFSSVATEHSSYTSIL
;
A
#
# COMPACT_ATOMS: atom_id res chain seq x y z
N MET A 1 -18.83 -85.22 -5.72
CA MET A 1 -18.89 -84.17 -4.68
C MET A 1 -17.78 -83.19 -4.97
N ARG A 2 -18.11 -81.99 -5.48
CA ARG A 2 -17.13 -80.96 -5.87
C ARG A 2 -16.69 -80.19 -4.63
N LEU A 3 -15.40 -80.24 -4.30
CA LEU A 3 -14.76 -79.38 -3.32
C LEU A 3 -14.70 -77.96 -3.90
N VAL A 4 -15.57 -77.07 -3.43
CA VAL A 4 -15.47 -75.64 -3.71
C VAL A 4 -14.41 -75.10 -2.74
N ALA A 5 -13.22 -74.83 -3.26
CA ALA A 5 -12.20 -74.08 -2.54
C ALA A 5 -12.71 -72.66 -2.33
N VAL A 6 -13.08 -72.33 -1.09
CA VAL A 6 -13.35 -70.97 -0.67
C VAL A 6 -12.01 -70.24 -0.69
N ILE A 7 -11.78 -69.45 -1.74
CA ILE A 7 -10.69 -68.48 -1.77
C ILE A 7 -11.01 -67.48 -0.67
N GLN A 8 -10.44 -67.66 0.52
CA GLN A 8 -10.30 -66.56 1.47
C GLN A 8 -9.43 -65.53 0.78
N VAL A 9 -10.07 -64.54 0.17
CA VAL A 9 -9.43 -63.25 -0.08
C VAL A 9 -9.20 -62.65 1.29
N SER A 10 -8.12 -63.06 1.94
CA SER A 10 -7.55 -62.33 3.04
C SER A 10 -7.16 -60.97 2.48
N PHE A 11 -8.06 -60.00 2.64
CA PHE A 11 -7.69 -58.61 2.72
C PHE A 11 -6.65 -58.52 3.84
N LEU A 12 -5.39 -58.69 3.49
CA LEU A 12 -4.25 -58.22 4.25
C LEU A 12 -4.42 -56.70 4.29
N CYS A 13 -5.24 -56.21 5.22
CA CYS A 13 -5.11 -54.86 5.72
C CYS A 13 -3.80 -54.87 6.50
N THR A 14 -2.67 -54.82 5.80
CA THR A 14 -1.42 -54.40 6.39
C THR A 14 -1.72 -53.05 7.01
N CYS A 15 -1.66 -52.98 8.34
CA CYS A 15 -1.81 -51.73 9.04
C CYS A 15 -0.68 -50.84 8.51
N LEU A 16 -0.99 -49.91 7.60
CA LEU A 16 -0.05 -48.86 7.24
C LEU A 16 0.28 -48.19 8.56
N GLN A 17 1.51 -48.41 9.02
CA GLN A 17 1.99 -47.86 10.26
C GLN A 17 1.75 -46.36 10.20
N ALA A 18 0.90 -45.86 11.10
CA ALA A 18 0.56 -44.45 11.10
C ALA A 18 1.86 -43.65 11.22
N CYS A 19 2.07 -42.72 10.29
CA CYS A 19 3.26 -41.88 10.29
C CYS A 19 3.35 -41.10 11.60
N THR A 20 4.59 -40.88 12.07
CA THR A 20 4.81 -39.98 13.19
C THR A 20 4.34 -38.58 12.83
N LYS A 21 3.87 -37.82 13.84
CA LYS A 21 3.59 -36.39 13.67
C LYS A 21 4.79 -35.73 12.98
N SER A 22 4.54 -34.93 11.94
CA SER A 22 5.51 -34.32 11.01
C SER A 22 5.88 -35.08 9.73
N LYS A 23 5.40 -36.30 9.51
CA LYS A 23 5.65 -37.05 8.28
C LYS A 23 4.38 -37.56 7.60
N TRP A 24 4.47 -37.79 6.29
CA TRP A 24 3.38 -38.28 5.44
C TRP A 24 3.90 -39.10 4.25
N GLY A 25 2.97 -39.75 3.54
CA GLY A 25 3.22 -40.56 2.35
C GLY A 25 3.46 -42.04 2.65
N GLU A 26 3.51 -42.85 1.60
CA GLU A 26 3.89 -44.26 1.69
C GLU A 26 5.31 -44.36 2.30
N ASN A 27 5.45 -45.14 3.38
CA ASN A 27 6.66 -45.24 4.21
C ASN A 27 7.07 -44.00 5.02
N CYS A 28 6.23 -42.95 5.09
CA CYS A 28 6.47 -41.77 5.92
C CYS A 28 7.81 -41.07 5.62
N GLU A 29 8.21 -41.03 4.36
CA GLU A 29 9.48 -40.42 3.94
C GLU A 29 9.38 -38.90 3.73
N ARG A 30 8.15 -38.38 3.55
CA ARG A 30 7.93 -36.96 3.26
C ARG A 30 7.64 -36.20 4.55
N ASN A 31 8.21 -35.00 4.67
CA ASN A 31 7.91 -34.12 5.80
C ASN A 31 6.65 -33.29 5.52
N CYS A 32 5.86 -33.05 6.57
CA CYS A 32 4.77 -32.09 6.53
C CYS A 32 5.28 -30.68 6.20
N ASN A 33 4.43 -29.89 5.54
CA ASN A 33 4.73 -28.48 5.26
C ASN A 33 5.04 -27.73 6.57
N GLY A 34 6.11 -26.93 6.60
CA GLY A 34 6.50 -26.14 7.77
C GLY A 34 5.48 -25.05 8.15
N ARG A 35 4.54 -24.74 7.26
CA ARG A 35 3.42 -23.82 7.51
C ARG A 35 2.26 -24.48 8.27
N CYS A 36 2.24 -25.81 8.37
CA CYS A 36 1.22 -26.50 9.15
C CYS A 36 1.45 -26.26 10.65
N PHE A 37 0.36 -26.03 11.38
CA PHE A 37 0.43 -25.88 12.83
C PHE A 37 0.99 -27.15 13.48
N ASN A 38 1.97 -26.98 14.39
CA ASN A 38 2.73 -28.08 15.01
C ASN A 38 3.35 -29.08 14.03
N ARG A 39 3.58 -28.68 12.76
CA ARG A 39 3.99 -29.58 11.67
C ARG A 39 3.06 -30.79 11.54
N SER A 40 1.79 -30.65 11.88
CA SER A 40 0.80 -31.72 11.74
C SER A 40 0.22 -31.69 10.33
N CYS A 41 0.17 -32.84 9.68
CA CYS A 41 -0.49 -32.99 8.39
C CYS A 41 -1.10 -34.38 8.26
N ASP A 42 -2.08 -34.49 7.38
CA ASP A 42 -2.70 -35.75 7.02
C ASP A 42 -1.65 -36.71 6.46
N ALA A 43 -1.57 -37.91 7.04
CA ALA A 43 -0.49 -38.87 6.76
C ALA A 43 -0.51 -39.41 5.32
N ILE A 44 -1.62 -39.25 4.60
CA ILE A 44 -1.78 -39.74 3.22
C ILE A 44 -1.56 -38.61 2.22
N THR A 45 -2.22 -37.48 2.41
CA THR A 45 -2.26 -36.35 1.46
C THR A 45 -1.17 -35.30 1.72
N GLY A 46 -0.61 -35.24 2.93
CA GLY A 46 0.37 -34.23 3.34
C GLY A 46 -0.20 -32.82 3.56
N LEU A 47 -1.53 -32.67 3.50
CA LEU A 47 -2.22 -31.41 3.72
C LEU A 47 -2.35 -31.12 5.23
N CYS A 48 -2.30 -29.86 5.63
CA CYS A 48 -2.35 -29.50 7.04
C CYS A 48 -3.73 -29.84 7.63
N ASP A 49 -3.74 -30.65 8.69
CA ASP A 49 -4.94 -31.16 9.36
C ASP A 49 -5.34 -30.30 10.58
N GLN A 50 -4.38 -29.60 11.18
CA GLN A 50 -4.57 -28.71 12.34
C GLN A 50 -4.56 -27.22 11.98
N GLY A 51 -4.60 -26.89 10.68
CA GLY A 51 -4.54 -25.50 10.19
C GLY A 51 -3.11 -24.97 9.97
N CYS A 52 -3.00 -23.65 9.84
CA CYS A 52 -1.82 -22.96 9.34
C CYS A 52 -1.21 -22.04 10.40
N LEU A 53 0.09 -22.12 10.70
CA LEU A 53 0.76 -21.19 11.62
C LEU A 53 1.37 -20.03 10.84
N GLY A 54 0.87 -18.82 11.05
CA GLY A 54 1.32 -17.60 10.35
C GLY A 54 0.95 -17.51 8.88
N TYR A 55 -0.01 -18.32 8.45
CA TYR A 55 -0.56 -18.32 7.09
C TYR A 55 -2.08 -18.56 7.14
N THR A 56 -2.75 -18.26 6.03
CA THR A 56 -4.17 -18.50 5.80
C THR A 56 -4.38 -19.48 4.64
N GLY A 57 -5.63 -19.86 4.39
CA GLY A 57 -6.03 -20.85 3.40
C GLY A 57 -5.72 -22.30 3.78
N PRO A 58 -6.10 -22.78 4.99
CA PRO A 58 -6.09 -24.21 5.26
C PRO A 58 -6.95 -24.96 4.22
N PRO A 59 -6.58 -26.20 3.86
CA PRO A 59 -5.49 -26.99 4.44
C PRO A 59 -4.13 -26.81 3.73
N LYS A 60 -4.04 -25.93 2.71
CA LYS A 60 -2.82 -25.75 1.90
C LYS A 60 -1.85 -24.69 2.45
N CYS A 61 -2.34 -23.76 3.27
CA CYS A 61 -1.53 -22.71 3.91
C CYS A 61 -0.73 -21.85 2.92
N LEU A 62 -1.38 -21.44 1.82
CA LEU A 62 -0.74 -20.68 0.75
C LEU A 62 -0.89 -19.17 0.89
N GLY A 63 -1.86 -18.68 1.67
CA GLY A 63 -2.08 -17.25 1.84
C GLY A 63 -1.26 -16.67 3.00
N ASN A 64 -0.82 -15.41 2.86
CA ASN A 64 -0.14 -14.69 3.94
C ASN A 64 -1.16 -14.09 4.92
N CYS A 65 -0.75 -13.87 6.16
CA CYS A 65 -1.55 -13.08 7.10
C CYS A 65 -1.78 -11.65 6.58
N LYS A 66 -2.97 -11.12 6.88
CA LYS A 66 -3.22 -9.68 6.75
C LYS A 66 -2.35 -8.94 7.76
N LEU A 67 -1.87 -7.74 7.40
CA LEU A 67 -1.20 -6.84 8.33
C LEU A 67 -2.05 -6.65 9.60
N GLY A 68 -1.39 -6.68 10.76
CA GLY A 68 -2.07 -6.64 12.05
C GLY A 68 -2.51 -7.99 12.62
N TYR A 69 -2.23 -9.12 11.95
CA TYR A 69 -2.67 -10.45 12.39
C TYR A 69 -1.55 -11.49 12.36
N TYR A 70 -1.60 -12.43 13.30
CA TYR A 70 -0.63 -13.51 13.46
C TYR A 70 -1.27 -14.79 14.03
N GLY A 71 -0.47 -15.85 14.14
CA GLY A 71 -0.81 -17.08 14.84
C GLY A 71 -1.57 -18.08 13.98
N LEU A 72 -2.36 -18.94 14.62
CA LEU A 72 -3.11 -20.00 13.95
C LEU A 72 -4.17 -19.38 13.02
N ASN A 73 -4.07 -19.70 11.73
CA ASN A 73 -4.89 -19.19 10.64
C ASN A 73 -4.97 -17.65 10.60
N CYS A 74 -3.97 -16.96 11.16
CA CYS A 74 -3.95 -15.50 11.32
C CYS A 74 -5.16 -14.96 12.12
N ALA A 75 -5.65 -15.73 13.10
CA ALA A 75 -6.85 -15.38 13.86
C ALA A 75 -6.60 -14.37 15.00
N THR A 76 -5.35 -14.12 15.38
CA THR A 76 -4.99 -13.26 16.51
C THR A 76 -4.48 -11.91 16.01
N ARG A 77 -4.92 -10.80 16.62
CA ARG A 77 -4.40 -9.46 16.30
C ARG A 77 -3.02 -9.27 16.92
N CYS A 78 -2.11 -8.59 16.22
CA CYS A 78 -0.81 -8.19 16.77
C CYS A 78 -0.95 -7.49 18.13
N PRO A 79 0.04 -7.66 19.03
CA PRO A 79 0.06 -6.96 20.32
C PRO A 79 -0.08 -5.45 20.18
N GLU A 80 -0.60 -4.82 21.23
CA GLU A 80 -0.63 -3.36 21.31
C GLU A 80 0.79 -2.78 21.30
N ASN A 81 0.91 -1.53 20.86
CA ASN A 81 2.17 -0.81 20.73
C ASN A 81 3.19 -1.48 19.79
N CYS A 82 2.80 -2.41 18.92
CA CYS A 82 3.60 -2.69 17.73
C CYS A 82 3.58 -1.47 16.79
N LYS A 83 4.73 -1.08 16.24
CA LYS A 83 4.79 -0.01 15.25
C LYS A 83 3.92 -0.38 14.04
N GLU A 84 2.95 0.49 13.70
CA GLU A 84 2.03 0.30 12.57
C GLU A 84 1.22 -1.02 12.64
N ASP A 85 0.98 -1.55 13.84
CA ASP A 85 0.35 -2.86 14.07
C ASP A 85 1.10 -4.02 13.36
N VAL A 86 2.42 -3.89 13.11
CA VAL A 86 3.19 -4.94 12.42
C VAL A 86 3.91 -5.86 13.41
N CYS A 87 3.62 -7.15 13.32
CA CYS A 87 4.27 -8.21 14.10
C CYS A 87 4.62 -9.42 13.24
N ASP A 88 5.50 -10.28 13.77
CA ASP A 88 5.84 -11.55 13.14
C ASP A 88 4.60 -12.46 13.04
N PRO A 89 4.26 -12.98 11.85
CA PRO A 89 3.01 -13.71 11.64
C PRO A 89 2.97 -15.05 12.38
N ASN A 90 4.10 -15.63 12.77
CA ASN A 90 4.14 -16.92 13.48
C ASN A 90 4.02 -16.73 14.99
N SER A 91 4.84 -15.83 15.55
CA SER A 91 5.04 -15.65 16.99
C SER A 91 4.25 -14.50 17.59
N GLY A 92 3.85 -13.52 16.77
CA GLY A 92 3.20 -12.28 17.23
C GLY A 92 4.14 -11.26 17.83
N ARG A 93 5.45 -11.52 17.84
CA ARG A 93 6.44 -10.56 18.35
C ARG A 93 6.50 -9.34 17.43
N CYS A 94 6.39 -8.14 18.01
CA CYS A 94 6.58 -6.91 17.23
C CYS A 94 8.01 -6.84 16.69
N PHE A 95 8.19 -6.38 15.45
CA PHE A 95 9.53 -6.09 14.92
C PHE A 95 10.11 -4.83 15.56
N LEU A 96 9.26 -3.84 15.77
CA LEU A 96 9.56 -2.57 16.41
C LEU A 96 8.37 -2.19 17.32
N CYS A 97 8.68 -1.62 18.47
CA CYS A 97 7.68 -1.00 19.34
C CYS A 97 7.32 0.39 18.84
N ALA A 98 6.12 0.86 19.16
CA ALA A 98 5.68 2.22 18.94
C ALA A 98 6.57 3.22 19.71
N PHE A 99 6.49 4.49 19.33
CA PHE A 99 7.20 5.56 20.02
C PHE A 99 6.82 5.60 21.50
N GLY A 100 7.82 5.69 22.38
CA GLY A 100 7.62 5.69 23.82
C GLY A 100 7.58 4.31 24.47
N TYR A 101 7.68 3.23 23.68
CA TYR A 101 7.68 1.86 24.18
C TYR A 101 8.95 1.09 23.74
N LYS A 102 9.37 0.14 24.59
CA LYS A 102 10.44 -0.82 24.34
C LYS A 102 9.97 -2.24 24.62
N MET A 103 10.76 -3.20 24.18
CA MET A 103 10.51 -4.61 24.43
C MET A 103 10.74 -4.93 25.90
N SER A 104 9.76 -5.53 26.58
CA SER A 104 9.95 -6.05 27.93
C SER A 104 10.91 -7.24 27.93
N PRO A 105 11.87 -7.28 28.85
CA PRO A 105 12.75 -8.43 29.02
C PRO A 105 12.02 -9.68 29.53
N VAL A 106 10.82 -9.52 30.10
CA VAL A 106 10.03 -10.63 30.68
C VAL A 106 9.05 -11.19 29.64
N SER A 107 8.18 -10.34 29.09
CA SER A 107 7.11 -10.78 28.18
C SER A 107 7.57 -10.87 26.72
N ASN A 108 8.68 -10.22 26.35
CA ASN A 108 9.07 -10.00 24.94
C ASN A 108 7.97 -9.30 24.12
N LEU A 109 7.18 -8.43 24.75
CA LEU A 109 6.15 -7.60 24.13
C LEU A 109 6.49 -6.11 24.30
N CYS A 110 5.78 -5.24 23.56
CA CYS A 110 5.92 -3.78 23.64
C CYS A 110 5.05 -3.17 24.76
N ASP A 111 5.13 -3.73 25.96
CA ASP A 111 4.34 -3.36 27.14
C ASP A 111 5.14 -2.55 28.16
N THR A 112 6.40 -2.20 27.86
CA THR A 112 7.24 -1.39 28.73
C THR A 112 7.44 -0.01 28.13
N GLU A 113 7.06 1.03 28.86
CA GLU A 113 7.32 2.42 28.49
C GLU A 113 8.82 2.75 28.60
N CYS A 114 9.25 3.83 27.94
CA CYS A 114 10.61 4.34 28.11
C CYS A 114 10.86 4.78 29.55
N ASP A 115 12.07 4.50 30.04
CA ASP A 115 12.49 4.99 31.35
C ASP A 115 12.71 6.51 31.26
N SER A 116 12.56 7.21 32.40
CA SER A 116 12.89 8.64 32.50
C SER A 116 14.26 8.96 31.89
N GLY A 117 14.33 10.05 31.15
CA GLY A 117 15.54 10.44 30.41
C GLY A 117 15.67 9.82 29.01
N THR A 118 14.77 8.93 28.60
CA THR A 118 14.77 8.33 27.25
C THR A 118 13.42 8.46 26.54
N TRP A 119 13.45 8.48 25.21
CA TRP A 119 12.27 8.63 24.37
C TRP A 119 12.49 8.04 22.97
N GLY A 120 11.43 8.07 22.17
CA GLY A 120 11.49 7.75 20.75
C GLY A 120 11.22 6.27 20.46
N LEU A 121 11.67 5.83 19.29
CA LEU A 121 11.53 4.44 18.86
C LEU A 121 12.46 3.54 19.67
N MET A 122 11.92 2.51 20.31
CA MET A 122 12.68 1.60 21.19
C MET A 122 13.49 2.32 22.29
N CYS A 123 13.08 3.53 22.68
CA CYS A 123 13.76 4.35 23.68
C CYS A 123 15.24 4.64 23.37
N ASN A 124 15.60 4.70 22.08
CA ASN A 124 16.99 4.88 21.64
C ASN A 124 17.43 6.36 21.59
N SER A 125 16.56 7.29 21.98
CA SER A 125 16.90 8.72 22.09
C SER A 125 16.92 9.15 23.55
N THR A 126 17.83 10.06 23.89
CA THR A 126 17.93 10.65 25.22
C THR A 126 17.23 11.99 25.26
N CYS A 127 16.63 12.33 26.40
CA CYS A 127 16.06 13.65 26.63
C CYS A 127 17.16 14.72 26.53
N SER A 128 16.77 15.93 26.14
CA SER A 128 17.66 17.10 26.18
C SER A 128 18.08 17.38 27.62
N GLU A 129 19.36 17.77 27.81
CA GLU A 129 19.87 18.20 29.12
C GLU A 129 19.10 19.42 29.65
N GLU A 130 18.59 20.27 28.75
CA GLU A 130 17.77 21.42 29.08
C GLU A 130 16.39 21.06 29.64
N CYS A 131 15.91 19.81 29.48
CA CYS A 131 14.66 19.35 30.07
C CYS A 131 14.75 19.02 31.57
N GLN A 132 15.87 19.30 32.24
CA GLN A 132 16.11 18.95 33.64
C GLN A 132 15.89 17.45 33.94
N GLY A 133 16.08 16.59 32.93
CA GLY A 133 16.04 15.13 33.04
C GLY A 133 14.77 14.44 32.55
N ASP A 134 13.66 15.17 32.35
CA ASP A 134 12.35 14.56 32.11
C ASP A 134 11.68 15.04 30.81
N CYS A 135 11.39 14.11 29.90
CA CYS A 135 10.72 14.36 28.63
C CYS A 135 9.66 13.31 28.29
N TYR A 136 8.70 13.67 27.44
CA TYR A 136 7.64 12.79 26.98
C TYR A 136 8.22 11.60 26.18
N PRO A 137 7.95 10.34 26.57
CA PRO A 137 8.50 9.16 25.91
C PRO A 137 8.24 9.07 24.40
N ALA A 138 7.08 9.57 23.95
CA ALA A 138 6.67 9.44 22.56
C ALA A 138 7.41 10.39 21.61
N ASN A 139 7.79 11.59 22.04
CA ASN A 139 8.29 12.64 21.13
C ASN A 139 9.51 13.42 21.65
N GLY A 140 9.94 13.18 22.90
CA GLY A 140 11.10 13.83 23.50
C GLY A 140 10.89 15.27 23.95
N SER A 141 9.67 15.81 23.86
CA SER A 141 9.37 17.15 24.36
C SER A 141 9.48 17.23 25.87
N CYS A 142 9.96 18.35 26.41
CA CYS A 142 10.17 18.46 27.85
C CYS A 142 8.81 18.34 28.58
N LEU A 143 8.78 17.60 29.70
CA LEU A 143 7.56 17.44 30.51
C LEU A 143 7.15 18.77 31.17
N SER A 144 8.15 19.56 31.58
CA SER A 144 7.93 20.92 32.07
C SER A 144 7.83 21.90 30.89
N PRO A 145 6.76 22.71 30.81
CA PRO A 145 6.66 23.77 29.81
C PRO A 145 7.60 24.96 30.10
N VAL A 146 8.27 24.96 31.27
CA VAL A 146 9.18 26.02 31.68
C VAL A 146 10.61 25.63 31.33
N CYS A 147 11.14 26.26 30.30
CA CYS A 147 12.52 26.13 29.91
C CYS A 147 13.47 26.80 30.91
N PRO A 148 14.74 26.34 30.99
CA PRO A 148 15.79 27.07 31.70
C PRO A 148 15.85 28.53 31.27
N HIS A 149 16.29 29.40 32.18
CA HIS A 149 16.40 30.83 31.91
C HIS A 149 17.21 31.09 30.63
N GLY A 150 16.67 31.94 29.75
CA GLY A 150 17.29 32.24 28.46
C GLY A 150 17.01 31.24 27.34
N LYS A 151 16.16 30.24 27.55
CA LYS A 151 15.79 29.23 26.54
C LYS A 151 14.27 29.17 26.28
N TRP A 152 13.87 28.64 25.12
CA TRP A 152 12.47 28.46 24.74
C TRP A 152 12.26 27.37 23.67
N GLY A 153 10.99 27.03 23.41
CA GLY A 153 10.52 26.02 22.45
C GLY A 153 10.33 24.63 23.06
N ASP A 154 9.75 23.69 22.28
CA ASP A 154 9.27 22.39 22.76
C ASP A 154 10.33 21.50 23.47
N ASN A 155 11.61 21.73 23.18
CA ASN A 155 12.76 21.05 23.82
C ASN A 155 13.74 22.03 24.48
N CYS A 156 13.40 23.32 24.62
CA CYS A 156 14.29 24.32 25.19
C CYS A 156 15.66 24.50 24.49
N HIS A 157 15.78 24.06 23.23
CA HIS A 157 17.01 24.23 22.46
C HIS A 157 17.19 25.66 21.93
N LYS A 158 16.10 26.41 21.76
CA LYS A 158 16.16 27.77 21.23
C LYS A 158 16.59 28.72 22.34
N THR A 159 17.41 29.71 21.99
CA THR A 159 17.85 30.73 22.95
C THR A 159 16.99 31.99 22.79
N CYS A 160 16.61 32.62 23.89
CA CYS A 160 15.92 33.89 23.89
C CYS A 160 16.77 34.96 23.16
N SER A 161 16.10 35.88 22.46
CA SER A 161 16.78 36.98 21.78
C SER A 161 17.66 37.76 22.75
N ARG A 162 18.85 38.17 22.29
CA ARG A 162 19.74 39.05 23.07
C ARG A 162 19.10 40.41 23.39
N ARG A 163 18.02 40.77 22.68
CA ARG A 163 17.25 42.01 22.90
C ARG A 163 16.25 41.89 24.06
N CYS A 164 15.95 40.68 24.53
CA CYS A 164 15.08 40.52 25.69
C CYS A 164 15.78 41.00 26.96
N HIS A 165 15.04 41.66 27.85
CA HIS A 165 15.57 42.11 29.14
C HIS A 165 16.08 40.90 29.93
N ASN A 166 17.38 40.94 30.28
CA ASN A 166 18.06 39.85 30.95
C ASN A 166 17.85 38.47 30.26
N ARG A 167 17.73 38.42 28.93
CA ARG A 167 17.40 37.21 28.16
C ARG A 167 16.12 36.48 28.60
N THR A 168 15.18 37.18 29.24
CA THR A 168 13.93 36.58 29.71
C THR A 168 12.91 36.57 28.58
N CYS A 169 12.46 35.39 28.19
CA CYS A 169 11.40 35.23 27.20
C CYS A 169 10.45 34.09 27.59
N ASN A 170 9.23 34.12 27.07
CA ASN A 170 8.24 33.09 27.25
C ASN A 170 8.80 31.75 26.76
N SER A 171 8.74 30.74 27.62
CA SER A 171 9.37 29.44 27.39
C SER A 171 8.81 28.66 26.20
N VAL A 172 7.57 28.96 25.76
CA VAL A 172 6.94 28.29 24.62
C VAL A 172 7.13 29.09 23.33
N THR A 173 6.89 30.40 23.38
CA THR A 173 6.83 31.26 22.17
C THR A 173 8.12 32.01 21.87
N GLY A 174 9.03 32.14 22.84
CA GLY A 174 10.27 32.90 22.69
C GLY A 174 10.11 34.42 22.72
N VAL A 175 8.88 34.92 22.94
CA VAL A 175 8.55 36.35 23.01
C VAL A 175 9.08 36.92 24.33
N CYS A 176 9.74 38.07 24.29
CA CYS A 176 10.30 38.69 25.50
C CYS A 176 9.19 39.08 26.49
N GLU A 177 9.37 38.79 27.78
CA GLU A 177 8.44 39.27 28.81
C GLU A 177 8.68 40.75 29.09
N CYS A 178 7.73 41.59 28.70
CA CYS A 178 7.81 43.04 28.80
C CYS A 178 6.91 43.53 29.96
N ARG A 179 7.50 44.01 31.05
CA ARG A 179 6.75 44.60 32.19
C ARG A 179 6.37 46.08 32.01
N SER A 180 6.80 46.72 30.92
CA SER A 180 6.52 48.14 30.63
C SER A 180 6.58 48.41 29.13
N ALA A 181 5.92 49.49 28.68
CA ALA A 181 5.76 49.94 27.29
C ALA A 181 7.07 50.26 26.50
N PHE A 182 8.23 49.82 26.97
CA PHE A 182 9.56 50.08 26.41
C PHE A 182 10.27 48.80 25.96
N CYS A 183 9.54 47.81 25.48
CA CYS A 183 10.17 46.83 24.59
C CYS A 183 10.27 47.46 23.20
N HIS A 184 11.50 47.69 22.73
CA HIS A 184 11.77 47.94 21.31
C HIS A 184 11.52 46.65 20.53
N GLU A 185 10.25 46.25 20.48
CA GLU A 185 9.74 45.52 19.35
C GLU A 185 9.60 46.57 18.25
N LYS A 186 10.62 46.67 17.39
CA LYS A 186 10.24 46.78 15.99
C LYS A 186 9.46 45.50 15.73
N ALA A 187 8.16 45.58 15.95
CA ALA A 187 7.21 44.73 15.28
C ALA A 187 7.49 44.98 13.80
N GLU A 188 8.32 44.14 13.21
CA GLU A 188 8.03 43.70 11.86
C GLU A 188 6.66 43.04 11.98
N SER A 189 5.68 43.92 11.82
CA SER A 189 4.29 43.64 11.60
C SER A 189 4.21 42.50 10.61
N LEU A 190 3.88 41.33 11.14
CA LEU A 190 3.19 40.23 10.47
C LEU A 190 3.99 39.59 9.31
N PRO A 191 3.97 38.25 9.18
CA PRO A 191 4.22 37.67 7.87
C PRO A 191 3.15 38.23 6.90
N PRO A 192 3.50 38.67 5.68
CA PRO A 192 2.51 39.09 4.70
C PRO A 192 1.81 37.84 4.14
N THR A 193 0.97 37.16 4.93
CA THR A 193 0.44 35.84 4.53
C THR A 193 -1.02 35.56 4.89
N SER A 194 -1.83 36.57 5.20
CA SER A 194 -3.31 36.41 5.17
C SER A 194 -3.91 37.04 3.90
N TRP A 195 -3.64 38.32 3.61
CA TRP A 195 -4.19 38.94 2.41
C TRP A 195 -3.47 38.49 1.14
N VAL A 196 -2.14 38.31 1.17
CA VAL A 196 -1.37 37.86 -0.01
C VAL A 196 -1.73 36.41 -0.40
N THR A 197 -2.03 35.55 0.58
CA THR A 197 -2.49 34.17 0.32
C THR A 197 -3.93 34.14 -0.16
N LEU A 198 -4.83 34.98 0.37
CA LEU A 198 -6.21 35.14 -0.11
C LEU A 198 -6.28 35.75 -1.52
N PHE A 199 -5.45 36.75 -1.81
CA PHE A 199 -5.32 37.34 -3.15
C PHE A 199 -4.72 36.33 -4.14
N LYS A 200 -3.74 35.53 -3.72
CA LYS A 200 -3.15 34.46 -4.54
C LYS A 200 -4.12 33.29 -4.76
N GLN A 201 -4.93 32.92 -3.76
CA GLN A 201 -6.03 31.95 -3.90
C GLN A 201 -7.12 32.46 -4.85
N SER A 202 -7.48 33.74 -4.74
CA SER A 202 -8.48 34.37 -5.62
C SER A 202 -8.00 34.45 -7.07
N LEU A 203 -6.73 34.79 -7.29
CA LEU A 203 -6.13 34.81 -8.63
C LEU A 203 -5.99 33.40 -9.23
N GLN A 204 -5.65 32.39 -8.41
CA GLN A 204 -5.59 31.00 -8.85
C GLN A 204 -6.96 30.44 -9.23
N LEU A 205 -8.02 30.78 -8.48
CA LEU A 205 -9.39 30.43 -8.83
C LEU A 205 -9.83 31.09 -10.16
N LEU A 206 -9.51 32.37 -10.36
CA LEU A 206 -9.78 33.07 -11.62
C LEU A 206 -9.09 32.39 -12.82
N HIS A 207 -7.81 32.02 -12.67
CA HIS A 207 -7.06 31.30 -13.70
C HIS A 207 -7.67 29.92 -14.00
N PHE A 208 -8.12 29.19 -12.98
CA PHE A 208 -8.77 27.90 -13.15
C PHE A 208 -10.11 28.03 -13.91
N TYR A 209 -10.95 28.99 -13.55
CA TYR A 209 -12.21 29.25 -14.28
C TYR A 209 -11.97 29.70 -15.72
N ALA A 210 -10.95 30.52 -15.97
CA ALA A 210 -10.58 30.93 -17.33
C ALA A 210 -10.13 29.73 -18.20
N LEU A 211 -9.34 28.81 -17.64
CA LEU A 211 -8.92 27.58 -18.34
C LEU A 211 -10.12 26.66 -18.63
N LEU A 212 -11.03 26.47 -17.66
CA LEU A 212 -12.24 25.68 -17.88
C LEU A 212 -13.13 26.27 -18.98
N ALA A 213 -13.30 27.60 -19.00
CA ALA A 213 -14.05 28.29 -20.05
C ALA A 213 -13.40 28.12 -21.43
N ALA A 214 -12.07 28.23 -21.52
CA ALA A 214 -11.33 28.01 -22.76
C ALA A 214 -11.50 26.58 -23.28
N VAL A 215 -11.39 25.57 -22.40
CA VAL A 215 -11.63 24.17 -22.76
C VAL A 215 -13.06 23.96 -23.25
N ALA A 216 -14.06 24.54 -22.57
CA ALA A 216 -15.46 24.46 -23.01
C ALA A 216 -15.66 25.08 -24.40
N VAL A 217 -15.05 26.23 -24.69
CA VAL A 217 -15.10 26.87 -26.01
C VAL A 217 -14.45 25.99 -27.08
N VAL A 218 -13.29 25.39 -26.78
CA VAL A 218 -12.63 24.45 -27.70
C VAL A 218 -13.50 23.22 -27.93
N CYS A 219 -14.10 22.64 -26.89
CA CYS A 219 -15.00 21.50 -27.01
C CYS A 219 -16.23 21.85 -27.86
N VAL A 220 -16.85 23.02 -27.64
CA VAL A 220 -17.97 23.51 -28.47
C VAL A 220 -17.51 23.74 -29.91
N TYR A 221 -16.34 24.33 -30.11
CA TYR A 221 -15.79 24.55 -31.45
C TYR A 221 -15.51 23.24 -32.17
N VAL A 222 -14.87 22.27 -31.52
CA VAL A 222 -14.65 20.91 -32.06
C VAL A 222 -15.98 20.21 -32.31
N TRP A 223 -16.96 20.34 -31.41
CA TRP A 223 -18.31 19.80 -31.62
C TRP A 223 -19.01 20.45 -32.82
N LEU A 224 -18.86 21.77 -33.01
CA LEU A 224 -19.40 22.50 -34.16
C LEU A 224 -18.68 22.12 -35.46
N LEU A 225 -17.36 21.89 -35.42
CA LEU A 225 -16.59 21.38 -36.55
C LEU A 225 -16.97 19.93 -36.89
N GLY A 226 -17.12 19.07 -35.89
CA GLY A 226 -17.62 17.71 -36.08
C GLY A 226 -19.05 17.69 -36.61
N LYS A 227 -19.90 18.63 -36.16
CA LYS A 227 -21.25 18.82 -36.72
C LYS A 227 -21.21 19.36 -38.16
N ARG A 228 -20.18 20.14 -38.53
CA ARG A 228 -19.94 20.58 -39.91
C ARG A 228 -19.57 19.39 -40.80
N GLU A 229 -18.73 18.48 -40.30
CA GLU A 229 -18.32 17.27 -41.02
C GLU A 229 -19.48 16.26 -41.19
N VAL A 230 -20.35 16.10 -40.18
CA VAL A 230 -21.59 15.30 -40.29
C VAL A 230 -22.63 15.95 -41.22
N ARG A 231 -22.68 17.29 -41.28
CA ARG A 231 -23.52 18.00 -42.26
C ARG A 231 -22.99 17.84 -43.69
N ASP A 232 -21.69 17.88 -43.90
CA ASP A 232 -21.08 17.65 -45.22
C ASP A 232 -21.26 16.20 -45.69
N PHE A 233 -21.19 15.21 -44.79
CA PHE A 233 -21.51 13.81 -45.13
C PHE A 233 -22.97 13.62 -45.56
N SER A 234 -23.90 14.36 -44.96
CA SER A 234 -25.33 14.35 -45.34
C SER A 234 -25.58 15.01 -46.71
N ILE A 235 -24.80 16.02 -47.09
CA ILE A 235 -24.88 16.68 -48.42
C ILE A 235 -24.16 15.83 -49.50
N ILE A 236 -23.07 15.12 -49.17
CA ILE A 236 -22.37 14.24 -50.11
C ILE A 236 -23.24 13.02 -50.47
N LYS A 237 -24.02 12.46 -49.52
CA LYS A 237 -25.01 11.41 -49.83
C LYS A 237 -26.11 11.85 -50.81
N LEU A 238 -26.40 13.15 -50.92
CA LEU A 238 -27.39 13.69 -51.86
C LEU A 238 -26.82 13.95 -53.27
N LYS A 239 -25.49 14.09 -53.43
CA LYS A 239 -24.86 14.27 -54.75
C LYS A 239 -24.52 12.97 -55.48
N ILE A 240 -24.47 11.83 -54.80
CA ILE A 240 -24.16 10.51 -55.41
C ILE A 240 -25.41 9.79 -55.96
N CYS A 241 -26.63 10.22 -55.61
CA CYS A 241 -27.88 9.61 -56.10
C CYS A 241 -28.46 10.19 -57.41
N ARG A 242 -27.69 11.00 -58.16
CA ARG A 242 -28.14 11.52 -59.48
C ARG A 242 -27.18 11.22 -60.62
N LEU A 243 -26.84 9.95 -60.84
CA LEU A 243 -26.57 9.44 -62.18
C LEU A 243 -26.96 7.95 -62.25
N ARG A 244 -28.13 7.67 -62.82
CA ARG A 244 -28.51 6.40 -63.47
C ARG A 244 -29.35 6.78 -64.70
N PRO A 245 -29.52 5.92 -65.71
CA PRO A 245 -28.60 4.94 -66.32
C PRO A 245 -28.55 5.13 -67.86
N LYS A 246 -27.68 4.40 -68.58
CA LYS A 246 -28.00 3.94 -69.94
C LYS A 246 -27.50 2.52 -70.16
N GLU A 247 -28.32 1.82 -70.92
CA GLU A 247 -28.51 0.40 -71.06
C GLU A 247 -27.81 -0.15 -72.31
N THR A 248 -27.31 -1.39 -72.25
CA THR A 248 -27.16 -2.41 -73.33
C THR A 248 -26.26 -3.53 -72.77
N ARG A 249 -26.70 -4.79 -72.58
CA ARG A 249 -27.10 -5.87 -73.51
C ARG A 249 -25.93 -6.83 -73.85
N SER A 250 -26.21 -8.14 -73.72
CA SER A 250 -25.42 -9.34 -74.12
C SER A 250 -24.11 -9.54 -73.34
N GLU A 251 -23.68 -10.74 -72.93
CA GLU A 251 -24.01 -12.09 -73.36
C GLU A 251 -23.57 -13.14 -72.31
N ASN A 252 -24.03 -14.37 -72.54
CA ASN A 252 -24.01 -15.60 -71.75
C ASN A 252 -22.64 -16.10 -71.20
N ILE A 253 -22.69 -17.01 -70.21
CA ILE A 253 -22.25 -18.45 -70.28
C ILE A 253 -21.94 -19.02 -68.87
N THR A 254 -22.76 -20.01 -68.44
CA THR A 254 -22.51 -21.23 -67.59
C THR A 254 -21.70 -21.15 -66.27
N ALA A 255 -21.84 -22.00 -65.24
CA ALA A 255 -22.75 -23.04 -64.78
C ALA A 255 -22.19 -23.55 -63.41
N LYS A 256 -23.04 -24.21 -62.62
CA LYS A 256 -22.75 -25.24 -61.59
C LYS A 256 -22.09 -24.80 -60.26
N SER A 257 -22.76 -25.04 -59.11
CA SER A 257 -22.86 -26.30 -58.33
C SER A 257 -21.72 -26.38 -57.32
N SER A 258 -22.01 -26.08 -56.05
CA SER A 258 -22.22 -27.07 -54.95
C SER A 258 -20.92 -27.63 -54.36
N GLU A 259 -20.89 -27.60 -53.04
CA GLU A 259 -20.32 -28.64 -52.16
C GLU A 259 -18.80 -28.72 -51.90
N ASN A 260 -18.50 -28.41 -50.63
CA ASN A 260 -17.89 -29.29 -49.63
C ASN A 260 -16.36 -29.38 -49.41
N THR A 261 -16.07 -29.53 -48.11
CA THR A 261 -14.97 -30.26 -47.44
C THR A 261 -13.58 -29.64 -47.33
N THR A 262 -13.26 -29.24 -46.08
CA THR A 262 -12.19 -29.73 -45.19
C THR A 262 -10.88 -30.18 -45.88
N THR A 263 -9.69 -29.69 -45.56
CA THR A 263 -8.80 -30.13 -44.45
C THR A 263 -7.48 -29.36 -44.63
N SER A 264 -6.83 -28.75 -43.64
CA SER A 264 -5.67 -29.35 -42.94
C SER A 264 -4.98 -28.33 -42.00
N ARG A 265 -4.41 -28.88 -40.92
CA ARG A 265 -3.66 -28.26 -39.80
C ARG A 265 -2.23 -27.78 -40.24
N PRO A 266 -1.25 -27.60 -39.32
CA PRO A 266 -1.03 -26.52 -38.33
C PRO A 266 0.40 -25.93 -38.42
N VAL A 267 0.71 -24.73 -37.90
CA VAL A 267 2.07 -24.43 -37.39
C VAL A 267 2.02 -23.43 -36.23
N TYR A 268 2.86 -23.73 -35.24
CA TYR A 268 3.11 -23.07 -33.96
C TYR A 268 4.01 -21.82 -34.05
N PHE A 269 4.16 -21.18 -32.88
CA PHE A 269 5.29 -20.36 -32.40
C PHE A 269 5.25 -18.82 -32.49
N SER A 270 4.95 -18.28 -31.29
CA SER A 270 5.36 -17.06 -30.59
C SER A 270 6.69 -16.36 -30.92
N SER A 271 6.72 -15.03 -30.74
CA SER A 271 7.62 -14.23 -29.87
C SER A 271 7.45 -12.73 -30.20
N VAL A 272 7.17 -11.83 -29.24
CA VAL A 272 8.08 -11.04 -28.38
C VAL A 272 9.25 -10.37 -29.13
N ALA A 273 9.26 -9.02 -29.14
CA ALA A 273 10.39 -8.11 -28.93
C ALA A 273 9.89 -6.65 -29.19
N THR A 274 9.94 -5.66 -28.29
CA THR A 274 11.08 -4.84 -27.81
C THR A 274 12.02 -4.47 -28.97
N GLU A 275 12.35 -3.22 -29.30
CA GLU A 275 12.94 -2.17 -28.46
C GLU A 275 13.21 -0.89 -29.29
N HIS A 276 13.43 0.22 -28.58
CA HIS A 276 14.30 1.38 -28.87
C HIS A 276 14.14 2.24 -30.15
N SER A 277 14.03 3.57 -29.97
CA SER A 277 15.18 4.51 -29.98
C SER A 277 14.66 5.97 -30.01
N SER A 278 14.85 6.78 -28.96
CA SER A 278 15.96 7.73 -28.72
C SER A 278 15.85 9.05 -29.50
N TYR A 279 15.91 10.18 -28.76
CA TYR A 279 16.60 11.47 -29.03
C TYR A 279 16.28 12.37 -27.81
N THR A 280 17.16 12.55 -26.79
CA THR A 280 18.25 13.56 -26.67
C THR A 280 17.81 14.97 -27.16
N SER A 281 18.02 16.11 -26.49
CA SER A 281 19.08 16.56 -25.57
C SER A 281 18.74 17.95 -24.95
N ILE A 282 19.48 18.35 -23.90
CA ILE A 282 19.82 19.75 -23.47
C ILE A 282 18.69 20.47 -22.70
N LEU A 283 18.81 20.96 -21.45
CA LEU A 283 19.90 21.61 -20.70
C LEU A 283 19.74 21.31 -19.20
#